data_AF-A0A8T7CSF4-F1
#
_entry.id   AF-A0A8T7CSF4-F1
#
_cell.length_a   1.000
_cell.length_b   1.000
_cell.length_c   1.000
_cell.angle_alpha   90.00
_cell.angle_beta   90.00
_cell.angle_gamma   90.00
#
_symmetry.space_group_name_H-M   'P 1'
#
loop_
_entity.id
_entity.type
_entity.pdbx_description
1 polymer ?
#
loop_
_entity_poly.entity_id
_entity_poly.type
_entity_poly.pdbx_seq_one_letter_code
_entity_poly.pdbx_strand_id
1 'polypeptide(L)'
;MSKKIPDFTDSQIWIVESTLAERFKEKIETQIIDSEIRLHPHDHELTPVSALYREAEDCIISLLCVQADHTRNSQQKSESSS
;
A
#
# COMPACT_ATOMS: atom_id res chain seq x y z
N MET A 1 -7.48 -11.52 -14.96
CA MET A 1 -6.15 -11.79 -14.39
C MET A 1 -5.98 -10.83 -13.23
N SER A 2 -5.96 -11.32 -11.99
CA SER A 2 -5.77 -10.48 -10.79
C SER A 2 -4.44 -9.73 -10.88
N LYS A 3 -4.49 -8.41 -10.82
CA LYS A 3 -3.31 -7.53 -10.93
C LYS A 3 -2.62 -7.49 -9.55
N LYS A 4 -1.79 -8.49 -9.25
CA LYS A 4 -1.01 -8.50 -7.99
C LYS A 4 0.12 -7.49 -8.08
N ILE A 5 0.19 -6.59 -7.10
CA ILE A 5 1.28 -5.63 -6.95
C ILE A 5 2.49 -6.36 -6.36
N PRO A 6 3.73 -6.11 -6.86
CA PRO A 6 4.92 -6.78 -6.32
C PRO A 6 5.15 -6.41 -4.85
N ASP A 7 5.71 -7.37 -4.12
CA ASP A 7 6.13 -7.21 -2.73
C ASP A 7 7.26 -6.17 -2.58
N PHE A 8 7.49 -5.75 -1.33
CA PHE A 8 8.62 -4.89 -0.99
C PHE A 8 9.95 -5.58 -1.25
N THR A 9 10.94 -4.82 -1.73
CA THR A 9 12.33 -5.31 -1.83
C THR A 9 13.05 -5.19 -0.49
N ASP A 10 14.09 -5.98 -0.28
CA ASP A 10 14.92 -5.92 0.94
C ASP A 10 15.43 -4.51 1.24
N SER A 11 15.81 -3.75 0.20
CA SER A 11 16.25 -2.36 0.37
C SER A 11 15.12 -1.44 0.83
N GLN A 12 13.89 -1.64 0.36
CA GLN A 12 12.72 -0.87 0.80
C GLN A 12 12.35 -1.21 2.25
N ILE A 13 12.39 -2.49 2.61
CA ILE A 13 12.15 -2.95 3.99
C ILE A 13 13.18 -2.32 4.93
N TRP A 14 14.46 -2.39 4.56
CA TRP A 14 15.54 -1.79 5.36
C TRP A 14 15.38 -0.28 5.56
N ILE A 15 14.95 0.46 4.52
CA ILE A 15 14.66 1.90 4.62
C ILE A 15 13.53 2.16 5.62
N VAL A 16 12.45 1.39 5.53
CA VAL A 16 11.31 1.53 6.44
C VAL A 16 11.72 1.24 7.88
N GLU A 17 12.39 0.10 8.11
CA GLU A 17 12.79 -0.34 9.46
C GLU A 17 13.79 0.62 10.10
N SER A 18 14.78 1.11 9.35
CA SER A 18 15.72 2.12 9.85
C SER A 18 15.02 3.44 10.19
N THR A 19 14.10 3.90 9.34
CA THR A 19 13.31 5.13 9.60
C THR A 19 12.46 4.98 10.87
N LEU A 20 11.78 3.85 11.04
CA LEU A 20 10.98 3.58 12.24
C LEU A 20 11.89 3.46 13.47
N ALA A 21 13.03 2.78 13.37
CA ALA A 21 13.97 2.64 14.47
C ALA A 21 14.52 3.99 14.96
N GLU A 22 14.82 4.91 14.05
CA GLU A 22 15.26 6.25 14.40
C GLU A 22 14.16 7.07 15.10
N ARG A 23 12.90 6.91 14.67
CA ARG A 23 11.73 7.62 15.20
C ARG A 23 11.29 7.13 16.56
N PHE A 24 11.34 5.82 16.79
CA PHE A 24 10.86 5.15 17.99
C PHE A 24 11.99 4.78 18.97
N LYS A 25 13.26 4.96 18.57
CA LYS A 25 14.46 4.69 19.40
C LYS A 25 14.58 3.23 19.85
N GLU A 26 14.05 2.31 19.04
CA GLU A 26 14.06 0.88 19.29
C GLU A 26 14.33 0.13 17.98
N LYS A 27 14.74 -1.14 18.07
CA LYS A 27 14.87 -1.97 16.87
C LYS A 27 13.46 -2.34 16.38
N ILE A 28 13.20 -2.07 15.11
CA ILE A 28 11.90 -2.36 14.47
C ILE A 28 12.09 -3.47 13.46
N GLU A 29 11.22 -4.48 13.54
CA GLU A 29 11.08 -5.54 12.53
C GLU A 29 9.64 -5.51 12.02
N THR A 30 9.49 -5.44 10.71
CA THR A 30 8.19 -5.36 10.03
C THR A 30 7.79 -6.70 9.43
N GLN A 31 6.49 -6.99 9.42
CA GLN A 31 5.93 -8.18 8.80
C GLN A 31 5.35 -7.84 7.43
N ILE A 32 5.69 -8.62 6.40
CA ILE A 32 5.00 -8.54 5.11
C ILE A 32 3.69 -9.32 5.23
N ILE A 33 2.57 -8.66 4.97
CA ILE A 33 1.24 -9.26 4.96
C ILE A 33 0.54 -9.00 3.62
N ASP A 34 -0.34 -9.91 3.23
CA ASP A 34 -1.30 -9.65 2.15
C ASP A 34 -2.45 -8.78 2.69
N SER A 35 -2.92 -7.84 1.87
CA SER A 35 -4.02 -6.94 2.19
C SER A 35 -4.84 -6.61 0.93
N GLU A 36 -6.00 -6.00 1.12
CA GLU A 36 -6.90 -5.63 0.03
C GLU A 36 -7.43 -4.22 0.24
N ILE A 37 -7.32 -3.37 -0.79
CA ILE A 37 -7.78 -1.98 -0.72
C ILE A 37 -8.58 -1.56 -1.94
N ARG A 38 -9.41 -0.54 -1.77
CA ARG A 38 -10.03 0.19 -2.88
C ARG A 38 -9.05 1.27 -3.34
N LEU A 39 -8.45 1.10 -4.51
CA LEU A 39 -7.56 2.12 -5.09
C LEU A 39 -8.35 3.38 -5.50
N HIS A 40 -9.57 3.20 -6.03
CA HIS A 40 -10.46 4.31 -6.34
C HIS A 40 -11.78 4.27 -5.55
N PRO A 41 -12.32 5.43 -5.14
CA PRO A 41 -13.59 5.50 -4.40
C PRO A 41 -14.82 4.94 -5.14
N HIS A 42 -14.75 4.83 -6.47
CA HIS A 42 -15.84 4.32 -7.31
C HIS A 42 -15.62 2.86 -7.74
N ASP A 43 -14.48 2.25 -7.39
CA ASP A 43 -14.25 0.85 -7.71
C ASP A 43 -15.12 -0.05 -6.84
N HIS A 44 -15.78 -1.00 -7.48
CA HIS A 44 -16.54 -2.07 -6.84
C HIS A 44 -15.68 -3.30 -6.52
N GLU A 45 -14.44 -3.34 -7.00
CA GLU A 45 -13.49 -4.41 -6.77
C GLU A 45 -12.37 -3.97 -5.83
N LEU A 46 -11.89 -4.90 -4.99
CA LEU A 46 -10.70 -4.70 -4.17
C LEU A 46 -9.44 -5.05 -4.95
N THR A 47 -8.39 -4.27 -4.77
CA THR A 47 -7.06 -4.57 -5.29
C THR A 47 -6.24 -5.29 -4.22
N PRO A 48 -5.74 -6.52 -4.50
CA PRO A 48 -4.81 -7.20 -3.62
C PRO A 48 -3.44 -6.52 -3.65
N VAL A 49 -2.93 -6.20 -2.47
CA VAL A 49 -1.67 -5.49 -2.26
C VAL A 49 -0.87 -6.11 -1.12
N SER A 50 0.44 -5.92 -1.14
CA SER A 50 1.31 -6.29 -0.04
C SER A 50 1.48 -5.09 0.90
N ALA A 51 1.54 -5.35 2.20
CA ALA A 51 1.74 -4.32 3.21
C ALA A 51 2.85 -4.71 4.19
N LEU A 52 3.64 -3.72 4.62
CA LEU A 52 4.45 -3.85 5.83
C LEU A 52 3.57 -3.51 7.03
N TYR A 53 3.54 -4.39 8.01
CA TYR A 53 2.74 -4.26 9.23
C TYR A 53 3.64 -4.34 10.46
N ARG A 54 3.41 -3.43 11.40
CA ARG A 54 4.00 -3.48 12.73
C ARG A 54 3.00 -3.02 13.76
N GLU A 55 2.81 -3.85 14.77
CA GLU A 55 2.08 -3.51 15.98
C GLU A 55 3.08 -3.12 17.07
N ALA A 56 2.84 -1.96 17.67
CA ALA A 56 3.50 -1.47 18.86
C ALA A 56 2.46 -1.30 19.96
N GLU A 57 2.91 -1.11 21.21
CA GLU A 57 2.01 -1.02 22.37
C GLU A 57 0.95 0.08 22.21
N ASP A 58 1.33 1.24 21.65
CA ASP A 58 0.45 2.41 21.51
C ASP A 58 0.10 2.78 20.06
N CYS A 59 0.62 2.05 19.07
CA CYS A 59 0.36 2.37 17.66
C CYS A 59 0.50 1.18 16.71
N ILE A 60 -0.28 1.23 15.64
CA ILE A 60 -0.16 0.31 14.50
C ILE A 60 0.36 1.10 13.31
N ILE A 61 1.37 0.57 12.65
CA ILE A 61 1.93 1.12 11.43
C ILE A 61 1.68 0.13 10.30
N SER A 62 1.01 0.60 9.25
CA SER A 62 0.82 -0.17 8.02
C SER A 62 1.22 0.66 6.81
N LEU A 63 2.10 0.13 5.96
CA LEU A 63 2.54 0.74 4.72
C LEU A 63 2.13 -0.17 3.56
N LEU A 64 1.26 0.32 2.69
CA LEU A 64 0.72 -0.45 1.58
C LEU A 64 1.49 -0.15 0.30
N CYS A 65 1.96 -1.20 -0.38
CA CYS A 65 2.56 -1.07 -1.69
C CYS A 65 1.44 -0.92 -2.73
N VAL A 66 1.38 0.23 -3.39
CA VAL A 66 0.41 0.49 -4.46
C VAL A 66 1.13 0.83 -5.77
N GLN A 67 0.50 0.54 -6.90
CA GLN A 67 1.02 0.96 -8.20
C GLN A 67 0.73 2.44 -8.38
N ALA A 68 1.71 3.20 -8.88
CA ALA A 68 1.47 4.59 -9.24
C ALA A 68 0.45 4.65 -10.39
N ASP A 69 -0.64 5.39 -10.18
CA ASP A 69 -1.67 5.63 -11.19
C ASP A 69 -1.12 6.53 -12.31
N HIS A 70 -0.46 5.93 -13.31
CA HIS A 70 -0.08 6.66 -14.53
C HIS A 70 -1.15 6.59 -15.64
N THR A 71 -2.38 6.15 -15.35
CA THR A 71 -3.46 6.11 -16.33
C THR A 71 -4.72 6.81 -15.82
N ARG A 72 -4.72 8.14 -15.89
CA ARG A 72 -5.95 8.94 -15.97
C ARG A 72 -6.57 8.71 -17.35
N ASN A 73 -7.29 7.61 -17.55
CA ASN A 73 -8.06 7.45 -18.78
C ASN A 73 -9.25 8.40 -18.76
N SER A 74 -9.32 9.24 -19.78
CA SER A 74 -10.23 10.39 -19.90
C SER A 74 -11.62 9.97 -20.35
N GLN A 75 -12.22 8.96 -19.69
CA GLN A 75 -13.53 8.41 -20.08
C GLN A 75 -14.67 8.68 -19.08
N GLN A 76 -14.51 9.61 -18.13
CA GLN A 76 -15.66 10.17 -17.39
C GLN A 76 -16.42 11.27 -18.15
N LYS A 77 -16.29 11.37 -19.49
CA LYS A 77 -16.98 12.40 -20.30
C LYS A 77 -18.07 11.87 -21.25
N SER A 78 -18.62 10.68 -21.04
CA SER A 78 -19.67 10.15 -21.94
C SER A 78 -20.87 9.46 -21.29
N GLU A 79 -21.11 9.63 -19.99
CA GLU A 79 -22.37 9.17 -19.35
C GLU A 79 -23.10 10.29 -18.58
N SER A 80 -22.67 11.54 -18.73
CA SER A 80 -23.42 12.72 -18.29
C SER A 80 -23.71 13.65 -19.46
N SER A 81 -24.21 13.10 -20.57
CA SER A 81 -24.99 13.84 -21.58
C SER A 81 -25.58 12.89 -22.61
N SER A 82 -26.92 12.87 -22.63
CA SER A 82 -27.85 12.25 -23.61
C SER A 82 -28.38 10.87 -23.26
#